data_AF-A0A5C4MPR2-F1
#
_entry.id   AF-A0A5C4MPR2-F1
#
_cell.length_a   1.000
_cell.length_b   1.000
_cell.length_c   1.000
_cell.angle_alpha   90.00
_cell.angle_beta   90.00
_cell.angle_gamma   90.00
#
_symmetry.space_group_name_H-M   'P 1'
#
loop_
_entity.id
_entity.type
_entity.pdbx_description
1 polymer ?
#
loop_
_entity_poly.entity_id
_entity_poly.type
_entity_poly.pdbx_seq_one_letter_code
_entity_poly.pdbx_strand_id
1 'polypeptide(L)'
;MRLAIPLGYGSDKARWEWIDEADRKLEACMTEVAVEVVVTAELKYREQVLRQHQHRAERKAALEEAERKARIEAEHQERERQERLAQARIDRLLGDAAAFRQASDIRAFVAVVTERLAGAAAEERAALETWLAWALAEADRIDPSLNGAFLRPMED
;
A
#
# COMPACT_ATOMS: atom_id res chain seq x y z
N MET A 1 22.61 -56.58 26.35
CA MET A 1 22.97 -55.16 26.11
C MET A 1 22.54 -54.78 24.69
N ARG A 2 22.13 -53.53 24.42
CA ARG A 2 21.69 -53.07 23.10
C ARG A 2 22.39 -51.76 22.74
N LEU A 3 22.81 -51.63 21.48
CA LEU A 3 23.33 -50.39 20.89
C LEU A 3 22.54 -50.10 19.62
N ALA A 4 22.18 -48.84 19.38
CA ALA A 4 21.44 -48.46 18.18
C ALA A 4 21.86 -47.07 17.68
N ILE A 5 21.83 -46.89 16.36
CA ILE A 5 21.94 -45.60 15.71
C ILE A 5 20.53 -45.16 15.33
N PRO A 6 19.97 -44.09 15.94
CA PRO A 6 18.61 -43.66 15.66
C PRO A 6 18.48 -43.03 14.28
N LEU A 7 17.31 -43.21 13.66
CA LEU A 7 17.00 -42.69 12.33
C LEU A 7 17.13 -41.14 12.29
N GLY A 8 16.75 -40.49 13.39
CA GLY A 8 16.82 -39.04 13.60
C GLY A 8 16.92 -38.70 15.08
N TYR A 9 17.15 -37.42 15.39
CA TYR A 9 17.13 -36.94 16.76
C TYR A 9 15.74 -37.17 17.38
N GLY A 10 15.67 -37.85 18.52
CA GLY A 10 14.41 -38.18 19.21
C GLY A 10 13.55 -39.24 18.54
N SER A 11 14.08 -40.01 17.57
CA SER A 11 13.33 -41.10 16.93
C SER A 11 13.43 -42.40 17.73
N ASP A 12 12.28 -43.03 17.99
CA ASP A 12 12.23 -44.40 18.53
C ASP A 12 12.63 -45.47 17.51
N LYS A 13 12.79 -45.09 16.24
CA LYS A 13 13.21 -46.00 15.17
C LYS A 13 14.73 -45.98 15.05
N ALA A 14 15.32 -47.16 15.11
CA ALA A 14 16.73 -47.36 14.82
C ALA A 14 16.94 -47.53 13.31
N ARG A 15 17.98 -46.88 12.78
CA ARG A 15 18.53 -47.18 11.45
C ARG A 15 19.36 -48.46 11.49
N TRP A 16 20.11 -48.61 12.56
CA TRP A 16 20.91 -49.79 12.85
C TRP A 16 20.77 -50.16 14.32
N GLU A 17 20.76 -51.45 14.59
CA GLU A 17 20.59 -51.99 15.93
C GLU A 17 21.46 -53.24 16.09
N TRP A 18 22.18 -53.30 17.20
CA TRP A 18 22.98 -54.45 17.63
C TRP A 18 22.54 -54.85 19.03
N ILE A 19 22.32 -56.15 19.22
CA ILE A 19 21.88 -56.75 20.47
C ILE A 19 22.89 -57.82 20.86
N ASP A 20 23.23 -57.88 22.14
CA ASP A 20 24.07 -58.95 22.69
C ASP A 20 23.30 -60.27 22.68
N GLU A 21 23.84 -61.28 21.98
CA GLU A 21 23.25 -62.61 21.86
C GLU A 21 24.19 -63.68 22.46
N ALA A 22 23.67 -64.88 22.69
CA ALA A 22 24.44 -65.98 23.28
C ALA A 22 25.67 -66.35 22.44
N ASP A 23 25.54 -66.25 21.11
CA ASP A 23 26.58 -66.65 20.14
C ASP A 23 27.38 -65.46 19.58
N ARG A 24 26.96 -64.21 19.86
CA ARG A 24 27.62 -63.01 19.36
C ARG A 24 27.56 -61.87 20.38
N LYS A 25 28.71 -61.60 20.99
CA LYS A 25 28.91 -60.48 21.91
C LYS A 25 29.05 -59.15 21.17
N LEU A 26 28.60 -58.06 21.80
CA LEU A 26 28.62 -56.72 21.19
C LEU A 26 30.06 -56.23 20.92
N GLU A 27 31.00 -56.67 21.75
CA GLU A 27 32.45 -56.47 21.61
C GLU A 27 32.96 -57.01 20.27
N ALA A 28 32.42 -58.14 19.79
CA ALA A 28 32.77 -58.71 18.50
C ALA A 28 32.23 -57.89 17.31
N CYS A 29 31.26 -57.00 17.54
CA CYS A 29 30.66 -56.13 16.52
C CYS A 29 31.23 -54.70 16.53
N MET A 30 32.15 -54.35 17.44
CA MET A 30 32.56 -52.96 17.63
C MET A 30 33.16 -52.29 16.39
N THR A 31 33.88 -53.05 15.56
CA THR A 31 34.40 -52.53 14.28
C THR A 31 33.27 -52.18 13.31
N GLU A 32 32.26 -53.04 13.20
CA GLU A 32 31.07 -52.82 12.37
C GLU A 32 30.27 -51.60 12.85
N VAL A 33 30.05 -51.52 14.16
CA VAL A 33 29.42 -50.38 14.82
C VAL A 33 30.18 -49.07 14.51
N ALA A 34 31.51 -49.06 14.65
CA ALA A 34 32.30 -47.87 14.41
C ALA A 34 32.21 -47.41 12.94
N VAL A 35 32.23 -48.35 12.00
CA VAL A 35 32.03 -48.07 10.57
C VAL A 35 30.65 -47.45 10.33
N GLU A 36 29.58 -48.05 10.85
CA GLU A 36 28.21 -47.56 10.65
C GLU A 36 27.95 -46.20 11.29
N VAL A 37 28.57 -45.91 12.44
CA VAL A 37 28.52 -44.58 13.07
C VAL A 37 29.14 -43.53 12.14
N VAL A 38 30.33 -43.80 11.59
CA VAL A 38 31.04 -42.87 10.71
C VAL A 38 30.26 -42.66 9.40
N VAL A 39 29.78 -43.75 8.78
CA VAL A 39 28.98 -43.68 7.54
C VAL A 39 27.69 -42.90 7.79
N THR A 40 26.98 -43.16 8.89
CA THR A 40 25.74 -42.44 9.21
C THR A 40 26.00 -40.96 9.49
N ALA A 41 27.09 -40.63 10.17
CA ALA A 41 27.48 -39.24 10.42
C ALA A 41 27.77 -38.49 9.12
N GLU A 42 28.54 -39.07 8.20
CA GLU A 42 28.86 -38.46 6.92
C GLU A 42 27.62 -38.27 6.02
N LEU A 43 26.71 -39.25 5.99
CA LEU A 43 25.45 -39.12 5.28
C LEU A 43 24.60 -37.97 5.83
N LYS A 44 24.44 -37.91 7.15
CA LYS A 44 23.69 -36.81 7.80
C LYS A 44 24.34 -35.45 7.55
N TYR A 45 25.68 -35.40 7.57
CA TYR A 45 26.44 -34.18 7.27
C TYR A 45 26.18 -33.70 5.83
N ARG A 46 26.32 -34.59 4.84
CA ARG A 46 26.06 -34.24 3.42
C ARG A 46 24.62 -33.78 3.19
N GLU A 47 23.65 -34.48 3.76
CA GLU A 47 22.23 -34.08 3.70
C GLU A 47 21.99 -32.71 4.34
N GLN A 48 22.64 -32.42 5.47
CA GLN A 48 22.52 -31.13 6.13
C GLN A 48 23.12 -30.02 5.28
N VAL A 49 24.31 -30.22 4.69
CA VAL A 49 24.96 -29.23 3.81
C VAL A 49 24.07 -28.92 2.61
N LEU A 50 23.51 -29.94 1.96
CA LEU A 50 22.59 -29.77 0.82
C LEU A 50 21.32 -29.01 1.22
N ARG A 51 20.68 -29.39 2.33
CA ARG A 51 19.50 -28.68 2.85
C ARG A 51 19.81 -27.23 3.19
N GLN A 52 20.93 -26.96 3.84
CA GLN A 52 21.34 -25.60 4.17
C GLN A 52 21.63 -24.76 2.92
N HIS A 53 22.22 -25.36 1.88
CA HIS A 53 22.43 -24.68 0.62
C HIS A 53 21.09 -24.37 -0.07
N GLN A 54 20.21 -25.36 -0.16
CA GLN A 54 18.88 -25.19 -0.76
C GLN A 54 18.05 -24.13 -0.03
N HIS A 55 17.99 -24.18 1.30
CA HIS A 55 17.28 -23.17 2.09
C HIS A 55 17.86 -21.76 1.90
N ARG A 56 19.19 -21.63 1.77
CA ARG A 56 19.81 -20.32 1.49
C ARG A 56 19.43 -19.81 0.09
N ALA A 57 19.41 -20.69 -0.91
CA ALA A 57 19.01 -20.33 -2.27
C ALA A 57 17.52 -19.92 -2.34
N GLU A 58 16.64 -20.71 -1.73
CA GLU A 58 15.20 -20.43 -1.65
C GLU A 58 14.93 -19.12 -0.92
N ARG A 59 15.58 -18.89 0.22
CA ARG A 59 15.43 -17.62 0.97
C ARG A 59 15.93 -16.43 0.18
N LYS A 60 17.05 -16.56 -0.53
CA LYS A 60 17.57 -15.49 -1.39
C LYS A 60 16.57 -15.15 -2.50
N ALA A 61 16.06 -16.16 -3.21
CA ALA A 61 15.07 -15.96 -4.26
C ALA A 61 13.77 -15.33 -3.72
N ALA A 62 13.30 -15.77 -2.54
CA ALA A 62 12.11 -15.20 -1.91
C ALA A 62 12.29 -13.72 -1.54
N LEU A 63 13.48 -13.33 -1.06
CA LEU A 63 13.79 -11.94 -0.74
C LEU A 63 13.86 -11.07 -2.00
N GLU A 64 14.51 -11.55 -3.06
CA GLU A 64 14.58 -10.84 -4.36
C GLU A 64 13.19 -10.66 -4.99
N GLU A 65 12.31 -11.66 -4.88
CA GLU A 65 10.91 -11.57 -5.30
C GLU A 65 10.13 -10.55 -4.49
N ALA A 66 10.28 -10.57 -3.16
CA ALA A 66 9.60 -9.65 -2.26
C ALA A 66 10.04 -8.20 -2.51
N GLU A 67 11.33 -7.95 -2.70
CA GLU A 67 11.88 -6.63 -3.02
C GLU A 67 11.34 -6.12 -4.37
N ARG A 68 11.28 -6.98 -5.39
CA ARG A 68 10.72 -6.62 -6.69
C ARG A 68 9.25 -6.23 -6.59
N LYS A 69 8.45 -7.03 -5.86
CA LYS A 69 7.02 -6.74 -5.64
C LYS A 69 6.84 -5.44 -4.86
N ALA A 70 7.62 -5.23 -3.80
CA ALA A 70 7.55 -4.00 -3.01
C ALA A 70 7.91 -2.77 -3.85
N ARG A 71 8.89 -2.86 -4.75
CA ARG A 71 9.26 -1.75 -5.65
C ARG A 71 8.14 -1.43 -6.64
N ILE A 72 7.55 -2.45 -7.26
CA ILE A 72 6.43 -2.26 -8.19
C ILE A 72 5.24 -1.63 -7.46
N GLU A 73 4.87 -2.16 -6.29
CA GLU A 73 3.78 -1.62 -5.50
C GLU A 73 4.01 -0.16 -5.08
N ALA A 74 5.23 0.18 -4.63
CA ALA A 74 5.58 1.54 -4.27
C ALA A 74 5.51 2.50 -5.48
N GLU A 75 5.95 2.06 -6.66
CA GLU A 75 5.85 2.83 -7.90
C GLU A 75 4.39 3.05 -8.32
N HIS A 76 3.55 2.03 -8.18
CA HIS A 76 2.11 2.14 -8.42
C HIS A 76 1.44 3.11 -7.46
N GLN A 77 1.73 3.00 -6.15
CA GLN A 77 1.15 3.88 -5.13
C GLN A 77 1.58 5.33 -5.32
N GLU A 78 2.85 5.58 -5.65
CA GLU A 78 3.32 6.94 -5.91
C GLU A 78 2.66 7.51 -7.18
N ARG A 79 2.52 6.72 -8.24
CA ARG A 79 1.82 7.15 -9.45
C ARG A 79 0.35 7.48 -9.16
N GLU A 80 -0.36 6.63 -8.44
CA GLU A 80 -1.76 6.88 -8.05
C GLU A 80 -1.89 8.12 -7.16
N ARG A 81 -0.93 8.36 -6.26
CA ARG A 81 -0.89 9.57 -5.43
C ARG A 81 -0.72 10.81 -6.30
N GLN A 82 0.23 10.80 -7.24
CA GLN A 82 0.46 11.92 -8.16
C GLN A 82 -0.76 12.18 -9.05
N GLU A 83 -1.38 11.12 -9.58
CA GLU A 83 -2.61 11.23 -10.38
C GLU A 83 -3.76 11.82 -9.56
N ARG A 84 -3.94 11.38 -8.30
CA ARG A 84 -4.97 11.93 -7.40
C ARG A 84 -4.73 13.41 -7.10
N LEU A 85 -3.49 13.80 -6.81
CA LEU A 85 -3.14 15.20 -6.58
C LEU A 85 -3.35 16.05 -7.83
N ALA A 86 -2.99 15.54 -9.01
CA ALA A 86 -3.23 16.21 -10.28
C ALA A 86 -4.73 16.37 -10.57
N GLN A 87 -5.53 15.33 -10.34
CA GLN A 87 -6.97 15.37 -10.53
C GLN A 87 -7.64 16.35 -9.55
N ALA A 88 -7.25 16.33 -8.27
CA ALA A 88 -7.78 17.27 -7.28
C ALA A 88 -7.50 18.73 -7.66
N ARG A 89 -6.33 19.02 -8.24
CA ARG A 89 -5.98 20.35 -8.76
C ARG A 89 -6.90 20.75 -9.92
N ILE A 90 -7.16 19.84 -10.85
CA ILE A 90 -8.06 20.08 -11.97
C ILE A 90 -9.49 20.31 -11.49
N ASP A 91 -10.00 19.43 -10.60
CA ASP A 91 -11.37 19.53 -10.09
C ASP A 91 -11.60 20.84 -9.35
N ARG A 92 -10.61 21.27 -8.55
CA ARG A 92 -10.66 22.57 -7.88
C ARG A 92 -10.68 23.73 -8.87
N LEU A 93 -9.80 23.72 -9.87
CA LEU A 93 -9.76 24.76 -10.90
C LEU A 93 -11.09 24.84 -11.66
N LEU A 94 -11.71 23.70 -11.97
CA LEU A 94 -13.01 23.63 -12.61
C LEU A 94 -14.12 24.15 -11.70
N GLY A 95 -14.07 23.83 -10.40
CA GLY A 95 -14.98 24.37 -9.39
C GLY A 95 -14.89 25.89 -9.27
N ASP A 96 -13.67 26.43 -9.20
CA ASP A 96 -13.43 27.88 -9.16
C ASP A 96 -13.93 28.54 -10.46
N ALA A 97 -13.65 27.96 -11.63
CA ALA A 97 -14.15 28.47 -12.90
C ALA A 97 -15.69 28.46 -13.00
N ALA A 98 -16.35 27.44 -12.44
CA ALA A 98 -17.80 27.37 -12.37
C ALA A 98 -18.37 28.44 -11.44
N ALA A 99 -17.78 28.65 -10.27
CA ALA A 99 -18.18 29.68 -9.33
C ALA A 99 -18.03 31.10 -9.92
N PHE A 100 -16.92 31.35 -10.62
CA PHE A 100 -16.70 32.60 -11.35
C PHE A 100 -17.76 32.85 -12.43
N ARG A 101 -18.13 31.80 -13.18
CA ARG A 101 -19.19 31.90 -14.20
C ARG A 101 -20.54 32.22 -13.56
N GLN A 102 -20.90 31.55 -12.47
CA GLN A 102 -22.15 31.82 -11.75
C GLN A 102 -22.19 33.26 -11.22
N ALA A 103 -21.10 33.77 -10.64
CA ALA A 103 -21.01 35.16 -10.22
C ALA A 103 -21.24 36.14 -11.38
N SER A 104 -20.60 35.86 -12.52
CA SER A 104 -20.75 36.66 -13.74
C SER A 104 -22.18 36.65 -14.29
N ASP A 105 -22.83 35.48 -14.28
CA ASP A 105 -24.21 35.33 -14.72
C ASP A 105 -25.19 36.11 -13.81
N ILE A 106 -24.98 36.10 -12.48
CA ILE A 106 -25.76 36.89 -11.53
C ILE A 106 -25.60 38.40 -11.83
N ARG A 107 -24.36 38.88 -12.02
CA ARG A 107 -24.09 40.29 -12.34
C ARG A 107 -24.75 40.70 -13.66
N ALA A 108 -24.68 39.84 -14.68
CA ALA A 108 -25.31 40.08 -15.97
C ALA A 108 -26.84 40.14 -15.85
N PHE A 109 -27.44 39.22 -15.08
CA PHE A 109 -28.88 39.23 -14.83
C PHE A 109 -29.32 40.51 -14.08
N VAL A 110 -28.58 40.89 -13.04
CA VAL A 110 -28.79 42.12 -12.29
C VAL A 110 -28.75 43.35 -13.21
N ALA A 111 -27.78 43.43 -14.12
CA ALA A 111 -27.68 44.52 -15.09
C ALA A 111 -28.94 44.62 -15.98
N VAL A 112 -29.41 43.48 -16.53
CA VAL A 112 -30.62 43.42 -17.36
C VAL A 112 -31.87 43.84 -16.57
N VAL A 113 -32.02 43.40 -15.32
CA VAL A 113 -33.15 43.79 -14.47
C VAL A 113 -33.13 45.29 -14.17
N THR A 114 -31.96 45.85 -13.90
CA THR A 114 -31.77 47.28 -13.62
C THR A 114 -32.18 48.13 -14.83
N GLU A 115 -31.76 47.75 -16.04
CA GLU A 115 -32.13 48.45 -17.27
C GLU A 115 -33.64 48.40 -17.54
N ARG A 116 -34.27 47.22 -17.34
CA ARG A 116 -35.72 47.05 -17.58
C ARG A 116 -36.60 47.85 -16.62
N LEU A 117 -36.12 48.10 -15.40
CA LEU A 117 -36.88 48.76 -14.34
C LEU A 117 -36.43 50.20 -14.08
N ALA A 118 -35.62 50.78 -14.98
CA ALA A 118 -35.11 52.15 -14.86
C ALA A 118 -36.22 53.23 -14.78
N GLY A 119 -37.46 52.92 -15.17
CA GLY A 119 -38.64 53.79 -15.10
C GLY A 119 -39.73 53.38 -14.11
N ALA A 120 -39.44 52.47 -13.17
CA ALA A 120 -40.40 51.98 -12.18
C ALA A 120 -40.84 53.07 -11.16
N ALA A 121 -42.00 52.86 -10.51
CA ALA A 121 -42.52 53.79 -9.50
C ALA A 121 -41.61 53.87 -8.26
N ALA A 122 -41.69 54.99 -7.51
CA ALA A 122 -40.76 55.25 -6.40
C ALA A 122 -40.74 54.16 -5.30
N GLU A 123 -41.90 53.56 -4.99
CA GLU A 123 -42.02 52.47 -4.01
C GLU A 123 -41.39 51.16 -4.50
N GLU A 124 -41.54 50.85 -5.79
CA GLU A 124 -40.91 49.68 -6.43
C GLU A 124 -39.40 49.84 -6.52
N ARG A 125 -38.92 51.08 -6.64
CA ARG A 125 -37.50 51.41 -6.73
C ARG A 125 -36.73 51.10 -5.45
N ALA A 126 -37.31 51.36 -4.27
CA ALA A 126 -36.66 51.07 -2.99
C ALA A 126 -36.54 49.55 -2.73
N ALA A 127 -37.58 48.78 -3.06
CA ALA A 127 -37.54 47.32 -2.99
C ALA A 127 -36.53 46.73 -3.99
N LEU A 128 -36.47 47.29 -5.19
CA LEU A 128 -35.52 46.91 -6.23
C LEU A 128 -34.07 47.15 -5.78
N GLU A 129 -33.74 48.32 -5.24
CA GLU A 129 -32.37 48.60 -4.77
C GLU A 129 -31.91 47.64 -3.67
N THR A 130 -32.80 47.30 -2.74
CA THR A 130 -32.49 46.32 -1.69
C THR A 130 -32.16 44.95 -2.28
N TRP A 131 -32.95 44.51 -3.26
CA TRP A 131 -32.71 43.23 -3.95
C TRP A 131 -31.43 43.26 -4.79
N LEU A 132 -31.16 44.35 -5.51
CA LEU A 132 -29.95 44.54 -6.31
C LEU A 132 -28.69 44.46 -5.45
N ALA A 133 -28.69 45.16 -4.30
CA ALA A 133 -27.59 45.16 -3.36
C ALA A 133 -27.31 43.75 -2.81
N TRP A 134 -28.37 43.01 -2.45
CA TRP A 134 -28.24 41.63 -2.00
C TRP A 134 -27.68 40.70 -3.10
N ALA A 135 -28.22 40.79 -4.32
CA ALA A 135 -27.80 39.92 -5.42
C ALA A 135 -26.33 40.14 -5.83
N LEU A 136 -25.88 41.39 -5.84
CA LEU A 136 -24.47 41.72 -6.08
C LEU A 136 -23.56 41.24 -4.95
N ALA A 137 -23.97 41.42 -3.69
CA ALA A 137 -23.21 40.91 -2.55
C ALA A 137 -23.08 39.37 -2.58
N GLU A 138 -24.11 38.67 -3.04
CA GLU A 138 -24.08 37.22 -3.22
C GLU A 138 -23.13 36.79 -4.34
N ALA A 139 -23.15 37.51 -5.48
CA ALA A 139 -22.19 37.29 -6.57
C ALA A 139 -20.74 37.47 -6.09
N ASP A 140 -20.46 38.52 -5.31
CA ASP A 140 -19.13 38.79 -4.79
C ASP A 140 -18.67 37.75 -3.77
N ARG A 141 -19.60 37.19 -2.98
CA ARG A 141 -19.32 36.13 -2.01
C ARG A 141 -18.81 34.85 -2.69
N ILE A 142 -19.43 34.47 -3.81
CA ILE A 142 -19.10 33.23 -4.53
C ILE A 142 -17.96 33.41 -5.53
N ASP A 143 -17.64 34.64 -5.93
CA ASP A 143 -16.59 34.93 -6.91
C ASP A 143 -15.18 34.61 -6.36
N PRO A 144 -14.50 33.57 -6.86
CA PRO A 144 -13.17 33.21 -6.39
C PRO A 144 -12.12 34.27 -6.69
N SER A 145 -12.33 35.12 -7.71
CA SER A 145 -11.39 36.20 -8.07
C SER A 145 -11.36 37.33 -7.03
N LEU A 146 -12.44 37.51 -6.27
CA LEU A 146 -12.55 38.55 -5.24
C LEU A 146 -12.15 38.04 -3.86
N ASN A 147 -12.51 36.81 -3.52
CA ASN A 147 -12.24 36.24 -2.20
C ASN A 147 -10.88 35.49 -2.11
N GLY A 148 -10.15 35.41 -3.23
CA GLY A 148 -8.85 34.76 -3.31
C GLY A 148 -8.88 33.25 -3.08
N ALA A 149 -10.05 32.60 -3.23
CA ALA A 149 -10.20 31.17 -2.96
C ALA A 149 -9.24 30.31 -3.80
N PHE A 150 -8.92 30.73 -5.02
CA PHE A 150 -7.95 30.04 -5.90
C PHE A 150 -6.50 30.06 -5.37
N LEU A 151 -6.15 30.98 -4.45
CA LEU A 151 -4.80 31.09 -3.86
C LEU A 151 -4.59 30.21 -2.63
N ARG A 152 -5.65 29.66 -2.02
CA ARG A 152 -5.47 28.82 -0.82
C ARG A 152 -4.62 27.60 -1.17
N PRO A 153 -3.59 27.26 -0.37
CA PRO A 153 -2.79 26.06 -0.60
C PRO A 153 -3.70 24.83 -0.67
N MET A 154 -3.36 23.87 -1.52
CA MET A 154 -3.96 22.55 -1.45
C MET A 154 -3.28 21.82 -0.30
N GLU A 155 -4.02 21.54 0.76
CA GLU A 155 -3.54 20.65 1.82
C GLU A 155 -3.40 19.23 1.22
N ASP A 156 -2.23 18.62 1.44
CA ASP A 156 -1.84 17.28 0.96
C ASP A 156 -2.55 16.15 1.72
#